data_AF-A0A7S0N2S6-F1
#
_entry.id   AF-A0A7S0N2S6-F1
#
_cell.length_a   1.000
_cell.length_b   1.000
_cell.length_c   1.000
_cell.angle_alpha   90.00
_cell.angle_beta   90.00
_cell.angle_gamma   90.00
#
_symmetry.space_group_name_H-M   'P 1'
#
loop_
_entity.id
_entity.type
_entity.pdbx_description
1 polymer ?
#
loop_
_entity_poly.entity_id
_entity_poly.type
_entity_poly.pdbx_seq_one_letter_code
_entity_poly.pdbx_strand_id
1 'polypeptide(L)'
;ARCVVLVHSFSSQGVANVLWAMAALGLDPGPELLAALAQRAAAIARQFKPQEVANALWAVATLGVDPGPAMVDALAQRAAATAAEFNSQGIANIMWAAAKMGGDATPYAALMADRAAAIASEF
;
A
#
# COMPACT_ATOMS: atom_id res chain seq x y z
N ALA A 1 20.85 5.04 10.79
CA ALA A 1 20.92 4.27 12.07
C ALA A 1 19.71 4.46 12.99
N ARG A 2 19.36 5.68 13.46
CA ARG A 2 18.28 5.87 14.47
C ARG A 2 16.84 5.71 13.94
N CYS A 3 16.53 6.18 12.73
CA CYS A 3 15.18 6.09 12.16
C CYS A 3 14.72 4.64 11.92
N VAL A 4 15.62 3.77 11.45
CA VAL A 4 15.33 2.34 11.18
C VAL A 4 14.91 1.60 12.44
N VAL A 5 15.51 1.91 13.60
CA VAL A 5 15.13 1.30 14.88
C VAL A 5 13.71 1.69 15.28
N LEU A 6 13.30 2.95 15.03
CA LEU A 6 11.98 3.45 15.39
C LEU A 6 10.85 2.88 14.51
N VAL A 7 11.14 2.49 13.26
CA VAL A 7 10.14 1.94 12.34
C VAL A 7 9.38 0.76 12.95
N HIS A 8 10.05 -0.07 13.75
CA HIS A 8 9.43 -1.22 14.43
C HIS A 8 8.30 -0.84 15.40
N SER A 9 8.29 0.39 15.90
CA SER A 9 7.23 0.93 16.78
C SER A 9 6.11 1.64 16.04
N PHE A 10 6.24 1.86 14.73
CA PHE A 10 5.21 2.60 13.99
C PHE A 10 3.90 1.82 13.91
N SER A 11 2.80 2.55 13.96
CA SER A 11 1.47 2.04 13.60
C SER A 11 1.34 1.87 12.09
N SER A 12 0.26 1.22 11.63
CA SER A 12 -0.06 1.11 10.20
C SER A 12 -0.14 2.48 9.52
N GLN A 13 -0.86 3.40 10.16
CA GLN A 13 -0.95 4.80 9.73
C GLN A 13 0.42 5.47 9.66
N GLY A 14 1.28 5.25 10.66
CA GLY A 14 2.63 5.81 10.69
C GLY A 14 3.49 5.34 9.51
N VAL A 15 3.45 4.04 9.21
CA VAL A 15 4.15 3.48 8.04
C VAL A 15 3.60 4.06 6.74
N ALA A 16 2.28 4.07 6.57
CA ALA A 16 1.64 4.60 5.37
C ALA A 16 1.95 6.09 5.15
N ASN A 17 1.92 6.90 6.22
CA ASN A 17 2.21 8.33 6.14
C ASN A 17 3.67 8.61 5.79
N VAL A 18 4.63 7.84 6.30
CA VAL A 18 6.04 8.01 5.94
C VAL A 18 6.27 7.69 4.47
N LEU A 19 5.76 6.56 3.98
CA LEU A 19 5.85 6.21 2.56
C LEU A 19 5.19 7.28 1.68
N TRP A 20 3.97 7.69 2.03
CA TRP A 20 3.24 8.73 1.31
C TRP A 20 4.00 10.06 1.28
N ALA A 21 4.54 10.51 2.43
CA ALA A 21 5.28 11.75 2.52
C ALA A 21 6.56 11.71 1.68
N MET A 22 7.27 10.58 1.66
CA MET A 22 8.44 10.39 0.81
C MET A 22 8.08 10.45 -0.68
N ALA A 23 7.00 9.78 -1.07
CA ALA A 23 6.49 9.85 -2.45
C ALA A 23 6.09 11.28 -2.83
N ALA A 24 5.36 11.98 -1.96
CA ALA A 24 4.93 13.36 -2.19
C ALA A 24 6.10 14.35 -2.30
N LEU A 25 7.20 14.10 -1.58
CA LEU A 25 8.42 14.91 -1.60
C LEU A 25 9.43 14.46 -2.66
N GLY A 26 9.20 13.34 -3.35
CA GLY A 26 10.14 12.75 -4.31
C GLY A 26 11.44 12.27 -3.66
N LEU A 27 11.38 11.84 -2.40
CA LEU A 27 12.55 11.36 -1.64
C LEU A 27 12.66 9.84 -1.71
N ASP A 28 13.79 9.35 -2.21
CA ASP A 28 14.11 7.92 -2.17
C ASP A 28 14.40 7.50 -0.71
N PRO A 29 13.64 6.54 -0.13
CA PRO A 29 13.92 6.00 1.20
C PRO A 29 15.30 5.33 1.30
N GLY A 30 15.86 4.88 0.18
CA GLY A 30 17.02 3.99 0.16
C GLY A 30 16.69 2.58 0.66
N PRO A 31 17.59 1.61 0.43
CA PRO A 31 17.30 0.20 0.63
C PRO A 31 17.04 -0.16 2.10
N GLU A 32 17.77 0.42 3.03
CA GLU A 32 17.68 0.10 4.46
C GLU A 32 16.34 0.52 5.08
N LEU A 33 15.91 1.75 4.79
CA LEU A 33 14.65 2.28 5.33
C LEU A 33 13.45 1.63 4.64
N LEU A 34 13.53 1.43 3.32
CA LEU A 34 12.48 0.74 2.57
C LEU A 34 12.27 -0.68 3.12
N ALA A 35 13.35 -1.44 3.32
CA ALA A 35 13.27 -2.79 3.89
C ALA A 35 12.64 -2.78 5.29
N ALA A 36 13.01 -1.83 6.15
CA ALA A 36 12.42 -1.73 7.49
C ALA A 36 10.93 -1.38 7.46
N LEU A 37 10.53 -0.43 6.60
CA LEU A 37 9.12 -0.05 6.42
C LEU A 37 8.31 -1.21 5.84
N ALA A 38 8.86 -1.94 4.88
CA ALA A 38 8.22 -3.08 4.25
C ALA A 38 8.04 -4.25 5.23
N GLN A 39 9.08 -4.59 5.99
CA GLN A 39 9.00 -5.62 7.03
C GLN A 39 7.96 -5.27 8.09
N ARG A 40 7.94 -4.00 8.54
CA ARG A 40 6.92 -3.53 9.48
C ARG A 40 5.53 -3.62 8.87
N ALA A 41 5.32 -3.08 7.66
CA ALA A 41 4.05 -3.11 6.96
C ALA A 41 3.49 -4.53 6.86
N ALA A 42 4.31 -5.50 6.44
CA ALA A 42 3.93 -6.90 6.36
C ALA A 42 3.53 -7.46 7.73
N ALA A 43 4.32 -7.20 8.77
CA ALA A 43 4.07 -7.70 10.13
C ALA A 43 2.77 -7.18 10.75
N ILE A 44 2.35 -5.96 10.40
CA ILE A 44 1.14 -5.32 10.94
C ILE A 44 0.04 -5.10 9.90
N ALA A 45 0.09 -5.78 8.74
CA ALA A 45 -0.83 -5.56 7.63
C ALA A 45 -2.32 -5.65 8.03
N ARG A 46 -2.68 -6.55 8.95
CA ARG A 46 -4.05 -6.69 9.47
C ARG A 46 -4.59 -5.45 10.20
N GLN A 47 -3.72 -4.56 10.64
CA GLN A 47 -4.08 -3.33 11.35
C GLN A 47 -4.33 -2.17 10.40
N PHE A 48 -3.92 -2.28 9.13
CA PHE A 48 -4.12 -1.22 8.15
C PHE A 48 -5.61 -0.99 7.87
N LYS A 49 -5.99 0.28 7.84
CA LYS A 49 -7.29 0.71 7.30
C LYS A 49 -7.24 0.77 5.77
N PRO A 50 -8.37 0.68 5.05
CA PRO A 50 -8.41 0.73 3.59
C PRO A 50 -7.59 1.89 2.99
N GLN A 51 -7.76 3.10 3.50
CA GLN A 51 -7.01 4.28 3.03
C GLN A 51 -5.49 4.14 3.24
N GLU A 52 -5.06 3.54 4.35
CA GLU A 52 -3.65 3.34 4.66
C GLU A 52 -3.01 2.33 3.70
N VAL A 53 -3.75 1.28 3.33
CA VAL A 53 -3.33 0.31 2.30
C VAL A 53 -3.16 1.01 0.96
N ALA A 54 -4.16 1.75 0.53
CA ALA A 54 -4.13 2.47 -0.76
C ALA A 54 -2.96 3.47 -0.80
N ASN A 55 -2.72 4.22 0.27
CA ASN A 55 -1.62 5.18 0.35
C ASN A 55 -0.25 4.50 0.30
N ALA A 56 -0.06 3.39 1.04
CA ALA A 56 1.22 2.68 1.05
C ALA A 56 1.55 2.09 -0.33
N LEU A 57 0.59 1.43 -0.98
CA LEU A 57 0.77 0.85 -2.33
C LEU A 57 0.97 1.93 -3.39
N TRP A 58 0.20 3.02 -3.34
CA TRP A 58 0.38 4.16 -4.23
C TRP A 58 1.77 4.80 -4.07
N ALA A 59 2.25 4.95 -2.84
CA ALA A 59 3.53 5.57 -2.56
C ALA A 59 4.71 4.77 -3.13
N VAL A 60 4.76 3.45 -2.91
CA VAL A 60 5.85 2.60 -3.45
C VAL A 60 5.82 2.58 -4.98
N ALA A 61 4.62 2.53 -5.59
CA ALA A 61 4.46 2.61 -7.04
C ALA A 61 4.89 3.98 -7.61
N THR A 62 4.61 5.06 -6.89
CA THR A 62 4.98 6.44 -7.28
C THR A 62 6.48 6.66 -7.21
N LEU A 63 7.12 6.17 -6.16
CA LEU A 63 8.57 6.22 -5.99
C LEU A 63 9.31 5.29 -6.96
N GLY A 64 8.63 4.30 -7.55
CA GLY A 64 9.25 3.32 -8.44
C GLY A 64 10.22 2.39 -7.71
N VAL A 65 9.98 2.16 -6.41
CA VAL A 65 10.82 1.30 -5.57
C VAL A 65 10.18 -0.07 -5.37
N ASP A 66 11.00 -1.09 -5.20
CA ASP A 66 10.55 -2.45 -4.88
C ASP A 66 10.60 -2.70 -3.36
N PRO A 67 9.45 -2.73 -2.66
CA PRO A 67 9.39 -3.04 -1.23
C PRO A 67 9.51 -4.55 -0.95
N GLY A 68 9.59 -5.39 -1.98
CA GLY A 68 9.57 -6.83 -1.90
C GLY A 68 8.16 -7.43 -1.78
N PRO A 69 8.01 -8.72 -2.14
CA PRO A 69 6.70 -9.37 -2.26
C PRO A 69 5.96 -9.47 -0.92
N ALA A 70 6.67 -9.61 0.19
CA ALA A 70 6.05 -9.77 1.51
C ALA A 70 5.15 -8.60 1.92
N MET A 71 5.56 -7.35 1.62
CA MET A 71 4.73 -6.18 1.90
C MET A 71 3.55 -6.13 0.92
N VAL A 72 3.82 -6.33 -0.38
CA VAL A 72 2.80 -6.26 -1.44
C VAL A 72 1.70 -7.27 -1.18
N ASP A 73 2.04 -8.54 -0.96
CA ASP A 73 1.08 -9.61 -0.72
C ASP A 73 0.27 -9.39 0.55
N ALA A 74 0.92 -8.99 1.65
CA ALA A 74 0.22 -8.78 2.91
C ALA A 74 -0.76 -7.61 2.85
N LEU A 75 -0.37 -6.50 2.22
CA LEU A 75 -1.24 -5.34 2.03
C LEU A 75 -2.35 -5.63 1.01
N ALA A 76 -2.07 -6.42 -0.02
CA ALA A 76 -3.06 -6.80 -0.99
C ALA A 76 -4.10 -7.77 -0.43
N GLN A 77 -3.68 -8.76 0.36
CA GLN A 77 -4.61 -9.61 1.13
C GLN A 77 -5.48 -8.78 2.08
N ARG A 78 -4.89 -7.76 2.73
CA ARG A 78 -5.67 -6.83 3.54
C ARG A 78 -6.67 -6.06 2.70
N ALA A 79 -6.27 -5.56 1.53
CA ALA A 79 -7.14 -4.85 0.61
C ALA A 79 -8.32 -5.72 0.17
N ALA A 80 -8.07 -7.01 -0.11
CA ALA A 80 -9.10 -7.98 -0.43
C ALA A 80 -10.08 -8.20 0.73
N ALA A 81 -9.55 -8.37 1.96
CA ALA A 81 -10.37 -8.56 3.15
C ALA A 81 -11.24 -7.36 3.51
N THR A 82 -10.84 -6.14 3.13
CA THR A 82 -11.57 -4.89 3.41
C THR A 82 -12.10 -4.22 2.15
N ALA A 83 -12.29 -4.96 1.06
CA ALA A 83 -12.65 -4.42 -0.26
C ALA A 83 -13.93 -3.56 -0.21
N ALA A 84 -14.94 -4.00 0.54
CA ALA A 84 -16.21 -3.30 0.69
C ALA A 84 -16.08 -1.90 1.33
N GLU A 85 -15.03 -1.67 2.11
CA GLU A 85 -14.80 -0.44 2.88
C GLU A 85 -14.03 0.63 2.09
N PHE A 86 -13.52 0.31 0.90
CA PHE A 86 -12.84 1.30 0.08
C PHE A 86 -13.83 2.28 -0.56
N ASN A 87 -13.45 3.55 -0.57
CA ASN A 87 -14.08 4.56 -1.43
C ASN A 87 -13.50 4.50 -2.85
N SER A 88 -14.12 5.23 -3.78
CA SER A 88 -13.71 5.29 -5.18
C SER A 88 -12.24 5.68 -5.38
N GLN A 89 -11.73 6.64 -4.59
CA GLN A 89 -10.33 7.07 -4.66
C GLN A 89 -9.37 5.95 -4.23
N GLY A 90 -9.69 5.24 -3.15
CA GLY A 90 -8.86 4.14 -2.65
C GLY A 90 -8.74 3.01 -3.67
N ILE A 91 -9.85 2.66 -4.32
CA ILE A 91 -9.89 1.68 -5.42
C ILE A 91 -9.01 2.16 -6.58
N ALA A 92 -9.21 3.40 -7.04
CA ALA A 92 -8.43 3.96 -8.16
C ALA A 92 -6.92 3.96 -7.87
N ASN A 93 -6.53 4.32 -6.64
CA ASN A 93 -5.13 4.32 -6.22
C ASN A 93 -4.52 2.92 -6.26
N ILE A 94 -5.23 1.90 -5.75
CA ILE A 94 -4.73 0.52 -5.77
C ILE A 94 -4.64 -0.01 -7.22
N MET A 95 -5.66 0.23 -8.05
CA MET A 95 -5.64 -0.21 -9.45
C MET A 95 -4.51 0.45 -10.24
N TRP A 96 -4.30 1.75 -10.06
CA TRP A 96 -3.20 2.46 -10.69
C TRP A 96 -1.84 1.95 -10.21
N ALA A 97 -1.67 1.76 -8.89
CA ALA A 97 -0.44 1.23 -8.32
C ALA A 97 -0.13 -0.17 -8.86
N ALA A 98 -1.13 -1.05 -8.95
CA ALA A 98 -0.98 -2.39 -9.50
C ALA A 98 -0.57 -2.37 -10.98
N ALA A 99 -1.19 -1.51 -11.80
CA ALA A 99 -0.81 -1.34 -13.20
C ALA A 99 0.63 -0.79 -13.34
N LYS A 100 1.05 0.10 -12.44
CA LYS A 100 2.38 0.71 -12.45
C LYS A 100 3.49 -0.27 -12.01
N MET A 101 3.22 -1.08 -10.98
CA MET A 101 4.18 -2.08 -10.48
C MET A 101 4.28 -3.29 -11.41
N GLY A 102 3.22 -3.62 -12.16
CA GLY A 102 3.18 -4.81 -13.02
C GLY A 102 3.28 -6.12 -12.24
N GLY A 103 3.33 -7.26 -12.95
CA GLY A 103 3.63 -8.57 -12.35
C GLY A 103 2.66 -8.99 -11.24
N ASP A 104 3.20 -9.35 -10.07
CA ASP A 104 2.50 -9.94 -8.91
C ASP A 104 1.37 -9.06 -8.33
N ALA A 105 1.30 -7.77 -8.70
CA ALA A 105 0.22 -6.89 -8.26
C ALA A 105 -1.09 -7.06 -9.06
N THR A 106 -1.03 -7.75 -10.20
CA THR A 106 -2.14 -7.91 -11.17
C THR A 106 -3.39 -8.60 -10.59
N PRO A 107 -3.29 -9.69 -9.80
CA PRO A 107 -4.46 -10.35 -9.21
C PRO A 107 -5.30 -9.42 -8.33
N TYR A 108 -4.69 -8.39 -7.75
CA TYR A 108 -5.33 -7.47 -6.82
C TYR A 108 -6.06 -6.33 -7.53
N ALA A 109 -5.63 -5.98 -8.76
CA ALA A 109 -6.36 -5.04 -9.60
C ALA A 109 -7.74 -5.58 -9.98
N ALA A 110 -7.85 -6.89 -10.25
CA ALA A 110 -9.13 -7.53 -10.58
C ALA A 110 -10.14 -7.43 -9.43
N LEU A 111 -9.71 -7.68 -8.20
CA LEU A 111 -10.58 -7.59 -7.03
C LEU A 111 -11.07 -6.15 -6.76
N MET A 112 -10.24 -5.15 -7.05
CA MET A 112 -10.67 -3.75 -6.99
C MET A 112 -11.62 -3.37 -8.14
N ALA A 113 -11.48 -3.99 -9.30
CA ALA A 113 -12.42 -3.80 -10.42
C ALA A 113 -13.82 -4.26 -10.04
N ASP A 114 -13.94 -5.42 -9.37
CA ASP A 114 -15.24 -5.93 -8.89
C ASP A 114 -15.89 -4.96 -7.89
N ARG A 115 -15.09 -4.39 -6.97
CA ARG A 115 -15.62 -3.38 -6.04
C ARG A 115 -16.03 -2.10 -6.77
N ALA A 116 -15.26 -1.65 -7.76
CA ALA A 116 -15.60 -0.47 -8.55
C ALA A 116 -16.94 -0.64 -9.28
N ALA A 117 -17.20 -1.82 -9.84
CA ALA A 117 -18.47 -2.16 -10.47
C ALA A 117 -19.63 -2.15 -9.46
N ALA A 118 -19.43 -2.68 -8.25
CA ALA A 118 -20.44 -2.65 -7.19
C ALA A 118 -20.80 -1.21 -6.79
N ILE A 119 -19.82 -0.32 -6.59
CA ILE A 119 -20.08 1.11 -6.28
C ILE A 119 -20.87 1.79 -7.41
N ALA A 120 -20.52 1.52 -8.66
CA ALA A 120 -21.22 2.10 -9.81
C ALA A 120 -22.70 1.67 -9.89
N SER A 121 -23.04 0.49 -9.36
CA SER A 121 -24.42 -0.01 -9.30
C SER A 121 -25.24 0.49 -8.09
N GLU A 122 -24.60 1.17 -7.13
CA GLU A 122 -25.25 1.77 -5.96
C GLU A 122 -25.86 3.17 -6.28
N PHE A 123 -25.68 3.66 -7.51
CA PHE A 123 -26.21 4.93 -8.04
C PHE A 123 -27.23 4.71 -9.16
#